data_AF-Q3KPZ2-F1
#
_entry.id   AF-Q3KPZ2-F1
#
_cell.length_a   1.000
_cell.length_b   1.000
_cell.length_c   1.000
_cell.angle_alpha   90.00
_cell.angle_beta   90.00
_cell.angle_gamma   90.00
#
_symmetry.space_group_name_H-M   'P 1'
#
loop_
_entity.id
_entity.type
_entity.pdbx_description
1 polymer ?
#
loop_
_entity_poly.entity_id
_entity_poly.type
_entity_poly.pdbx_seq_one_letter_code
_entity_poly.pdbx_strand_id
1 'polypeptide(L)'
;MDQAEYFHSWCRQDEMMLNLLEKCPTQQIQRLPLPIRRLEKKQEIQKMLEARREDYHKAMEGVAREWEKLQEKEAEIRVGLEKYKKSIVKNDKKQERAFRDAAKARSMCIQYDLQLKALQEQCEELDKKRAKTKAQVQKYEKCHRYLEKVVKASEKFQSIPELMSQFHALVSYLPQEEQEEQKSQESRSQRIHCMEEKSDSIVQFSNEIHRLYIRLEKAKKKRREWELRWNQMLKTATRKNLLLGTIKAAVRDIFQTVISQGLGSNSVGEDDIVEQLEIIRKDIEDLTDIWEKLSLNEELMEPIRAPLLPTDKTLGHPPSQ
;
A
#
# COMPACT_ATOMS: atom_id res chain seq x y z
N MET A 1 -93.78 64.32 -31.72
CA MET A 1 -94.41 65.20 -32.71
C MET A 1 -93.31 65.69 -33.59
N ASP A 2 -93.30 65.23 -34.84
CA ASP A 2 -92.29 65.66 -35.80
C ASP A 2 -92.33 67.19 -35.93
N GLN A 3 -91.17 67.82 -36.14
CA GLN A 3 -91.11 69.27 -36.41
C GLN A 3 -92.05 69.66 -37.58
N ALA A 4 -92.29 68.74 -38.51
CA ALA A 4 -93.27 68.87 -39.59
C ALA A 4 -94.72 68.96 -39.10
N GLU A 5 -95.13 68.17 -38.10
CA GLU A 5 -96.49 68.24 -37.53
C GLU A 5 -96.73 69.56 -36.81
N TYR A 6 -95.71 70.06 -36.09
CA TYR A 6 -95.78 71.36 -35.42
C TYR A 6 -95.90 72.50 -36.45
N PHE A 7 -95.11 72.45 -37.53
CA PHE A 7 -95.17 73.43 -38.60
C PHE A 7 -96.52 73.41 -39.33
N HIS A 8 -97.06 72.22 -39.65
CA HIS A 8 -98.38 72.10 -40.26
C HIS A 8 -99.52 72.54 -39.34
N SER A 9 -99.43 72.28 -38.03
CA SER A 9 -100.41 72.78 -37.04
C SER A 9 -100.37 74.31 -36.97
N TRP A 10 -99.17 74.88 -36.97
CA TRP A 10 -98.97 76.33 -36.93
C TRP A 10 -99.49 77.02 -38.19
N CYS A 11 -99.16 76.50 -39.38
CA CYS A 11 -99.72 77.00 -40.64
C CYS A 11 -101.24 76.90 -40.68
N ARG A 12 -101.84 75.82 -40.17
CA ARG A 12 -103.30 75.65 -40.13
C ARG A 12 -103.97 76.65 -39.17
N GLN A 13 -103.31 77.00 -38.07
CA GLN A 13 -103.77 78.06 -37.16
C GLN A 13 -103.63 79.45 -37.79
N ASP A 14 -102.56 79.72 -38.54
CA ASP A 14 -102.36 80.98 -39.26
C ASP A 14 -103.41 81.14 -40.38
N GLU A 15 -103.72 80.06 -41.10
CA GLU A 15 -104.77 80.03 -42.14
C GLU A 15 -106.18 80.17 -41.54
N MET A 16 -106.43 79.60 -40.35
CA MET A 16 -107.68 79.80 -39.60
C MET A 16 -107.81 81.25 -39.09
N MET A 17 -106.72 81.86 -38.63
CA MET A 17 -106.68 83.27 -38.24
C MET A 17 -106.94 84.19 -39.44
N LEU A 18 -106.36 83.89 -40.61
CA LEU A 18 -106.63 84.60 -41.86
C LEU A 18 -108.09 84.46 -42.31
N ASN A 19 -108.67 83.25 -42.24
CA ASN A 19 -110.07 83.01 -42.60
C ASN A 19 -111.07 83.66 -41.62
N LEU A 20 -110.70 83.81 -40.34
CA LEU A 20 -111.50 84.55 -39.36
C LEU A 20 -111.40 86.07 -39.57
N LEU A 21 -110.24 86.58 -40.02
CA LEU A 21 -110.08 87.97 -40.44
C LEU A 21 -110.94 88.31 -41.67
N GLU A 22 -111.17 87.37 -42.58
CA GLU A 22 -112.01 87.57 -43.77
C GLU A 22 -113.53 87.53 -43.46
N LYS A 23 -113.93 86.93 -42.33
CA LYS A 23 -115.34 86.80 -41.90
C LYS A 23 -115.79 87.80 -40.81
N CYS A 24 -114.94 88.74 -40.41
CA CYS A 24 -115.34 89.79 -39.47
C CYS A 24 -116.21 90.87 -40.16
N PRO A 25 -117.35 91.29 -39.56
CA PRO A 25 -118.32 92.18 -40.18
C PRO A 25 -117.76 93.60 -40.29
N THR A 26 -117.12 93.88 -41.43
CA THR A 26 -116.46 95.15 -41.75
C THR A 26 -117.43 96.32 -41.98
N GLN A 27 -118.75 96.11 -41.87
CA GLN A 27 -119.74 97.15 -42.11
C GLN A 27 -119.88 98.16 -40.94
N GLN A 28 -119.45 97.84 -39.73
CA GLN A 28 -119.52 98.78 -38.59
C GLN A 28 -118.27 99.66 -38.42
N ILE A 29 -117.08 99.19 -38.79
CA ILE A 29 -115.82 99.95 -38.63
C ILE A 29 -115.69 101.04 -39.73
N GLN A 30 -116.41 100.91 -40.84
CA GLN A 30 -116.39 101.93 -41.90
C GLN A 30 -117.07 103.25 -41.51
N ARG A 31 -117.98 103.27 -40.52
CA ARG A 31 -118.73 104.48 -40.12
C ARG A 31 -118.05 105.35 -39.06
N LEU A 32 -116.89 104.94 -38.51
CA LEU A 32 -116.18 105.68 -37.46
C LEU A 32 -115.06 106.59 -38.04
N PRO A 33 -114.91 107.85 -37.58
CA PRO A 33 -113.86 108.79 -38.00
C PRO A 33 -112.41 108.24 -37.89
N LEU A 34 -111.53 108.64 -38.82
CA LEU A 34 -110.13 108.17 -38.95
C LEU A 34 -109.31 108.10 -37.64
N PRO A 35 -109.42 109.05 -36.68
CA PRO A 35 -108.70 108.94 -35.40
C PRO A 35 -109.14 107.75 -34.56
N ILE A 36 -110.45 107.42 -34.57
CA ILE A 36 -111.02 106.30 -33.82
C ILE A 36 -110.55 104.98 -34.44
N ARG A 37 -110.56 104.86 -35.78
CA ARG A 37 -109.99 103.68 -36.49
C ARG A 37 -108.51 103.45 -36.16
N ARG A 38 -107.71 104.52 -36.08
CA ARG A 38 -106.27 104.41 -35.71
C ARG A 38 -106.11 103.95 -34.27
N LEU A 39 -106.97 104.42 -33.37
CA LEU A 39 -107.01 104.00 -31.97
C LEU A 39 -107.41 102.54 -31.83
N GLU A 40 -108.45 102.08 -32.52
CA GLU A 40 -108.88 100.68 -32.54
C GLU A 40 -107.81 99.77 -33.12
N LYS A 41 -107.22 100.10 -34.29
CA LYS A 41 -106.09 99.34 -34.84
C LYS A 41 -104.89 99.32 -33.90
N LYS A 42 -104.58 100.44 -33.24
CA LYS A 42 -103.49 100.50 -32.24
C LYS A 42 -103.81 99.61 -31.04
N GLN A 43 -105.05 99.62 -30.54
CA GLN A 43 -105.49 98.75 -29.46
C GLN A 43 -105.45 97.27 -29.87
N GLU A 44 -105.82 96.94 -31.11
CA GLU A 44 -105.76 95.58 -31.63
C GLU A 44 -104.33 95.09 -31.82
N ILE A 45 -103.44 95.92 -32.39
CA ILE A 45 -101.99 95.65 -32.45
C ILE A 45 -101.43 95.52 -31.04
N GLN A 46 -101.85 96.35 -30.09
CA GLN A 46 -101.41 96.28 -28.70
C GLN A 46 -101.83 94.95 -28.06
N LYS A 47 -103.09 94.52 -28.23
CA LYS A 47 -103.60 93.22 -27.78
C LYS A 47 -102.84 92.06 -28.44
N MET A 48 -102.58 92.14 -29.74
CA MET A 48 -101.77 91.14 -30.45
C MET A 48 -100.32 91.09 -29.94
N LEU A 49 -99.72 92.24 -29.64
CA LEU A 49 -98.38 92.33 -29.03
C LEU A 49 -98.34 91.79 -27.60
N GLU A 50 -99.38 92.05 -26.81
CA GLU A 50 -99.55 91.50 -25.46
C GLU A 50 -99.73 89.99 -25.50
N ALA A 51 -100.64 89.48 -26.34
CA ALA A 51 -100.81 88.05 -26.57
C ALA A 51 -99.51 87.39 -27.04
N ARG A 52 -98.78 88.00 -28.00
CA ARG A 52 -97.49 87.48 -28.47
C ARG A 52 -96.42 87.51 -27.40
N ARG A 53 -96.40 88.55 -26.55
CA ARG A 53 -95.51 88.62 -25.39
C ARG A 53 -95.83 87.51 -24.40
N GLU A 54 -97.10 87.28 -24.09
CA GLU A 54 -97.53 86.20 -23.21
C GLU A 54 -97.17 84.82 -23.78
N ASP A 55 -97.39 84.60 -25.07
CA ASP A 55 -97.00 83.35 -25.75
C ASP A 55 -95.47 83.14 -25.69
N TYR A 56 -94.69 84.20 -25.93
CA TYR A 56 -93.25 84.14 -25.78
C TYR A 56 -92.82 83.86 -24.34
N HIS A 57 -93.46 84.48 -23.34
CA HIS A 57 -93.19 84.20 -21.93
C HIS A 57 -93.50 82.75 -21.57
N LYS A 58 -94.67 82.23 -21.98
CA LYS A 58 -95.03 80.81 -21.78
C LYS A 58 -94.05 79.86 -22.45
N ALA A 59 -93.59 80.20 -23.67
CA ALA A 59 -92.57 79.42 -24.38
C ALA A 59 -91.22 79.45 -23.64
N MET A 60 -90.77 80.61 -23.19
CA MET A 60 -89.55 80.77 -22.41
C MET A 60 -89.60 80.02 -21.08
N GLU A 61 -90.74 80.06 -20.37
CA GLU A 61 -90.96 79.26 -19.16
C GLU A 61 -90.96 77.76 -19.45
N GLY A 62 -91.52 77.35 -20.60
CA GLY A 62 -91.45 75.96 -21.08
C GLY A 62 -90.00 75.50 -21.28
N VAL A 63 -89.23 76.27 -22.03
CA VAL A 63 -87.81 76.02 -22.29
C VAL A 63 -87.00 76.04 -21.00
N ALA A 64 -87.24 76.99 -20.09
CA ALA A 64 -86.57 77.07 -18.80
C ALA A 64 -86.85 75.81 -17.95
N ARG A 65 -88.11 75.37 -17.86
CA ARG A 65 -88.49 74.12 -17.17
C ARG A 65 -87.86 72.88 -17.78
N GLU A 66 -87.74 72.81 -19.10
CA GLU A 66 -87.06 71.70 -19.78
C GLU A 66 -85.55 71.71 -19.51
N TRP A 67 -84.94 72.90 -19.50
CA TRP A 67 -83.53 73.07 -19.22
C TRP A 67 -83.18 72.69 -17.79
N GLU A 68 -83.98 73.09 -16.79
CA GLU A 68 -83.84 72.66 -15.39
C GLU A 68 -83.90 71.14 -15.26
N LYS A 69 -84.89 70.49 -15.89
CA LYS A 69 -85.02 69.02 -15.92
C LYS A 69 -83.82 68.35 -16.57
N LEU A 70 -83.28 68.94 -17.64
CA LEU A 70 -82.11 68.40 -18.32
C LEU A 70 -80.86 68.51 -17.44
N GLN A 71 -80.68 69.64 -16.74
CA GLN A 71 -79.61 69.82 -15.77
C GLN A 71 -79.71 68.85 -14.59
N GLU A 72 -80.91 68.63 -14.06
CA GLU A 72 -81.14 67.65 -13.00
C GLU A 72 -80.75 66.24 -13.46
N LYS A 73 -81.22 65.82 -14.64
CA LYS A 73 -80.83 64.53 -15.24
C LYS A 73 -79.32 64.43 -15.49
N GLU A 74 -78.68 65.50 -15.97
CA GLU A 74 -77.24 65.53 -16.16
C GLU A 74 -76.50 65.37 -14.83
N ALA A 75 -76.95 66.07 -13.78
CA ALA A 75 -76.38 65.95 -12.43
C ALA A 75 -76.58 64.54 -11.85
N GLU A 76 -77.74 63.93 -12.02
CA GLU A 76 -78.01 62.54 -11.63
C GLU A 76 -77.09 61.55 -12.34
N ILE A 77 -76.94 61.68 -13.67
CA ILE A 77 -76.03 60.86 -14.47
C ILE A 77 -74.59 61.05 -13.98
N ARG A 78 -74.18 62.30 -13.72
CA ARG A 78 -72.83 62.62 -13.23
C ARG A 78 -72.54 61.97 -11.87
N VAL A 79 -73.50 62.04 -10.94
CA VAL A 79 -73.41 61.37 -9.63
C VAL A 79 -73.39 59.84 -9.78
N GLY A 80 -74.21 59.29 -10.67
CA GLY A 80 -74.22 57.87 -11.01
C GLY A 80 -72.88 57.40 -11.55
N LEU A 81 -72.31 58.11 -12.53
CA LEU A 81 -71.00 57.82 -13.12
C LEU A 81 -69.89 57.85 -12.07
N GLU A 82 -69.90 58.82 -11.15
CA GLU A 82 -68.90 58.88 -10.07
C GLU A 82 -69.03 57.68 -9.10
N LYS A 83 -70.26 57.26 -8.77
CA LYS A 83 -70.51 56.04 -7.98
C LYS A 83 -70.01 54.80 -8.72
N TYR A 84 -70.27 54.67 -10.02
CA TYR A 84 -69.77 53.56 -10.84
C TYR A 84 -68.25 53.53 -10.91
N LYS A 85 -67.59 54.68 -11.16
CA LYS A 85 -66.13 54.80 -11.13
C LYS A 85 -65.54 54.32 -9.79
N LYS A 86 -66.10 54.79 -8.68
CA LYS A 86 -65.69 54.34 -7.33
C LYS A 86 -65.92 52.84 -7.11
N SER A 87 -67.00 52.28 -7.65
CA SER A 87 -67.30 50.84 -7.58
C SER A 87 -66.29 50.00 -8.37
N ILE A 88 -65.94 50.43 -9.59
CA ILE A 88 -64.90 49.79 -10.42
C ILE A 88 -63.58 49.74 -9.66
N VAL A 89 -63.08 50.88 -9.16
CA VAL A 89 -61.81 50.92 -8.40
C VAL A 89 -61.85 50.04 -7.15
N LYS A 90 -63.00 49.94 -6.45
CA LYS A 90 -63.15 49.04 -5.30
C LYS A 90 -63.15 47.57 -5.72
N ASN A 91 -63.77 47.24 -6.85
CA ASN A 91 -63.78 45.89 -7.40
C ASN A 91 -62.37 45.46 -7.82
N ASP A 92 -61.66 46.31 -8.56
CA ASP A 92 -60.27 46.06 -8.98
C ASP A 92 -59.37 45.81 -7.75
N LYS A 93 -59.49 46.64 -6.70
CA LYS A 93 -58.77 46.42 -5.44
C LYS A 93 -59.15 45.10 -4.75
N LYS A 94 -60.40 44.65 -4.87
CA LYS A 94 -60.86 43.37 -4.31
C LYS A 94 -60.33 42.20 -5.13
N GLN A 95 -60.36 42.29 -6.46
CA GLN A 95 -59.79 41.29 -7.37
C GLN A 95 -58.29 41.15 -7.14
N GLU A 96 -57.57 42.26 -7.10
CA GLU A 96 -56.12 42.29 -6.87
C GLU A 96 -55.74 41.68 -5.50
N ARG A 97 -56.50 41.98 -4.43
CA ARG A 97 -56.31 41.29 -3.13
C ARG A 97 -56.56 39.78 -3.25
N ALA A 98 -57.67 39.37 -3.87
CA ALA A 98 -57.99 37.97 -4.06
C ALA A 98 -56.92 37.23 -4.86
N PHE A 99 -56.35 37.85 -5.91
CA PHE A 99 -55.23 37.28 -6.67
C PHE A 99 -53.98 37.12 -5.82
N ARG A 100 -53.61 38.11 -5.01
CA ARG A 100 -52.46 37.99 -4.10
C ARG A 100 -52.65 36.92 -3.03
N ASP A 101 -53.84 36.84 -2.45
CA ASP A 101 -54.15 35.83 -1.42
C ASP A 101 -54.16 34.42 -2.04
N ALA A 102 -54.72 34.28 -3.25
CA ALA A 102 -54.67 33.03 -4.01
C ALA A 102 -53.24 32.64 -4.39
N ALA A 103 -52.41 33.59 -4.82
CA ALA A 103 -51.00 33.35 -5.15
C ALA A 103 -50.19 32.90 -3.93
N LYS A 104 -50.39 33.55 -2.77
CA LYS A 104 -49.78 33.14 -1.49
C LYS A 104 -50.23 31.73 -1.09
N ALA A 105 -51.52 31.44 -1.15
CA ALA A 105 -52.07 30.12 -0.83
C ALA A 105 -51.48 29.02 -1.75
N ARG A 106 -51.35 29.29 -3.06
CA ARG A 106 -50.71 28.38 -4.01
C ARG A 106 -49.23 28.15 -3.68
N SER A 107 -48.49 29.21 -3.37
CA SER A 107 -47.08 29.09 -2.97
C SER A 107 -46.91 28.24 -1.72
N MET A 108 -47.75 28.43 -0.70
CA MET A 108 -47.74 27.62 0.52
C MET A 108 -48.11 26.17 0.24
N CYS A 109 -49.12 25.92 -0.59
CA CYS A 109 -49.51 24.56 -1.00
C CYS A 109 -48.35 23.82 -1.65
N ILE A 110 -47.65 24.46 -2.60
CA ILE A 110 -46.48 23.87 -3.27
C ILE A 110 -45.36 23.56 -2.25
N GLN A 111 -45.11 24.45 -1.29
CA GLN A 111 -44.10 24.20 -0.24
C GLN A 111 -44.49 23.01 0.64
N TYR A 112 -45.73 22.92 1.09
CA TYR A 112 -46.21 21.79 1.88
C TYR A 112 -46.21 20.49 1.07
N ASP A 113 -46.58 20.52 -0.20
CA ASP A 113 -46.53 19.34 -1.08
C ASP A 113 -45.09 18.82 -1.24
N LEU A 114 -44.11 19.71 -1.37
CA LEU A 114 -42.70 19.33 -1.42
C LEU A 114 -42.21 18.75 -0.09
N GLN A 115 -42.60 19.34 1.04
CA GLN A 115 -42.26 18.82 2.38
C GLN A 115 -42.91 17.46 2.64
N LEU A 116 -44.17 17.29 2.25
CA LEU A 116 -44.89 16.02 2.37
C LEU A 116 -44.21 14.92 1.55
N LYS A 117 -43.80 15.21 0.30
CA LYS A 117 -43.04 14.26 -0.52
C LYS A 117 -41.70 13.89 0.10
N ALA A 118 -40.93 14.87 0.58
CA ALA A 118 -39.65 14.62 1.24
C ALA A 118 -39.81 13.76 2.51
N LEU A 119 -40.87 14.01 3.30
CA LEU A 119 -41.16 13.23 4.49
C LEU A 119 -41.63 11.79 4.15
N GLN A 120 -42.42 11.64 3.07
CA GLN A 120 -42.81 10.32 2.56
C GLN A 120 -41.59 9.49 2.14
N GLU A 121 -40.66 10.07 1.39
CA GLU A 121 -39.42 9.40 0.98
C GLU A 121 -38.57 8.96 2.20
N GLN A 122 -38.47 9.81 3.23
CA GLN A 122 -37.79 9.47 4.48
C GLN A 122 -38.46 8.31 5.22
N CYS A 123 -39.80 8.31 5.30
CA CYS A 123 -40.56 7.21 5.89
C CYS A 123 -40.32 5.90 5.13
N GLU A 124 -40.31 5.92 3.80
CA GLU A 124 -40.02 4.72 2.99
C GLU A 124 -38.60 4.18 3.22
N GLU A 125 -37.61 5.05 3.34
CA GLU A 125 -36.22 4.63 3.63
C GLU A 125 -36.08 4.04 5.03
N LEU A 126 -36.74 4.65 6.03
CA LEU A 126 -36.80 4.12 7.39
C LEU A 126 -37.53 2.76 7.43
N ASP A 127 -38.60 2.60 6.67
CA ASP A 127 -39.32 1.33 6.56
C ASP A 127 -38.47 0.24 5.90
N LYS A 128 -37.67 0.56 4.88
CA LYS A 128 -36.70 -0.35 4.27
C LYS A 128 -35.63 -0.78 5.28
N LYS A 129 -35.07 0.15 6.06
CA LYS A 129 -34.10 -0.14 7.12
C LYS A 129 -34.72 -1.02 8.21
N ARG A 130 -35.93 -0.68 8.67
CA ARG A 130 -36.69 -1.47 9.64
C ARG A 130 -36.92 -2.88 9.13
N ALA A 131 -37.30 -3.05 7.86
CA ALA A 131 -37.51 -4.36 7.26
C ALA A 131 -36.20 -5.18 7.19
N LYS A 132 -35.07 -4.57 6.79
CA LYS A 132 -33.75 -5.23 6.78
C LYS A 132 -33.32 -5.70 8.17
N THR A 133 -33.40 -4.82 9.17
CA THR A 133 -33.07 -5.16 10.56
C THR A 133 -34.01 -6.23 11.10
N LYS A 134 -35.31 -6.14 10.83
CA LYS A 134 -36.29 -7.17 11.22
C LYS A 134 -35.98 -8.52 10.59
N ALA A 135 -35.60 -8.56 9.31
CA ALA A 135 -35.20 -9.79 8.64
C ALA A 135 -33.91 -10.40 9.23
N GLN A 136 -32.92 -9.58 9.58
CA GLN A 136 -31.72 -10.03 10.27
C GLN A 136 -32.05 -10.58 11.66
N VAL A 137 -32.85 -9.87 12.46
CA VAL A 137 -33.30 -10.33 13.78
C VAL A 137 -34.03 -11.67 13.65
N GLN A 138 -34.95 -11.84 12.70
CA GLN A 138 -35.63 -13.12 12.47
C GLN A 138 -34.67 -14.25 12.03
N LYS A 139 -33.64 -13.94 11.23
CA LYS A 139 -32.60 -14.93 10.86
C LYS A 139 -31.82 -15.38 12.10
N TYR A 140 -31.36 -14.43 12.91
CA TYR A 140 -30.60 -14.74 14.12
C TYR A 140 -31.47 -15.31 15.24
N GLU A 141 -32.77 -15.03 15.26
CA GLU A 141 -33.72 -15.61 16.22
C GLU A 141 -33.79 -17.14 16.07
N LYS A 142 -33.74 -17.66 14.83
CA LYS A 142 -33.67 -19.10 14.57
C LYS A 142 -32.38 -19.71 15.16
N CYS A 143 -31.24 -19.05 14.95
CA CYS A 143 -29.95 -19.47 15.52
C CYS A 143 -29.96 -19.37 17.05
N HIS A 144 -30.52 -18.30 17.61
CA HIS A 144 -30.65 -18.09 19.05
C HIS A 144 -31.51 -19.18 19.68
N ARG A 145 -32.67 -19.51 19.10
CA ARG A 145 -33.54 -20.59 19.57
C ARG A 145 -32.88 -21.97 19.48
N TYR A 146 -32.02 -22.19 18.49
CA TYR A 146 -31.19 -23.40 18.42
C TYR A 146 -30.15 -23.41 19.54
N LEU A 147 -29.43 -22.31 19.76
CA LEU A 147 -28.45 -22.19 20.86
C LEU A 147 -29.11 -22.35 22.24
N GLU A 148 -30.32 -21.82 22.45
CA GLU A 148 -31.09 -22.06 23.68
C GLU A 148 -31.36 -23.56 23.90
N LYS A 149 -31.71 -24.32 22.84
CA LYS A 149 -31.89 -25.77 22.95
C LYS A 149 -30.58 -26.49 23.26
N VAL A 150 -29.48 -26.07 22.63
CA VAL A 150 -28.14 -26.64 22.88
C VAL A 150 -27.70 -26.38 24.32
N VAL A 151 -27.88 -25.16 24.84
CA VAL A 151 -27.56 -24.82 26.23
C VAL A 151 -28.45 -25.59 27.20
N LYS A 152 -29.75 -25.75 26.92
CA LYS A 152 -30.65 -26.59 27.75
C LYS A 152 -30.28 -28.07 27.75
N ALA A 153 -29.80 -28.59 26.62
CA ALA A 153 -29.40 -30.00 26.50
C ALA A 153 -27.99 -30.26 27.04
N SER A 154 -27.14 -29.23 27.06
CA SER A 154 -25.75 -29.33 27.48
C SER A 154 -25.58 -28.84 28.92
N GLU A 155 -25.31 -29.76 29.84
CA GLU A 155 -25.00 -29.44 31.25
C GLU A 155 -23.74 -28.57 31.41
N LYS A 156 -22.87 -28.50 30.39
CA LYS A 156 -21.58 -27.80 30.45
C LYS A 156 -21.65 -26.27 30.35
N PHE A 157 -22.76 -25.70 29.87
CA PHE A 157 -22.87 -24.26 29.63
C PHE A 157 -24.10 -23.70 30.34
N GLN A 158 -23.95 -22.60 31.08
CA GLN A 158 -25.06 -22.00 31.81
C GLN A 158 -25.81 -20.95 30.97
N SER A 159 -25.12 -20.33 30.02
CA SER A 159 -25.67 -19.24 29.22
C SER A 159 -25.12 -19.22 27.79
N ILE A 160 -25.91 -18.72 26.84
CA ILE A 160 -25.51 -18.59 25.44
C ILE A 160 -24.23 -17.75 25.26
N PRO A 161 -24.02 -16.62 25.96
CA PRO A 161 -22.78 -15.85 25.88
C PRO A 161 -21.55 -16.63 26.33
N GLU A 162 -21.68 -17.58 27.27
CA GLU A 162 -20.57 -18.43 27.73
C GLU A 162 -20.19 -19.48 26.68
N LEU A 163 -21.19 -20.11 26.05
CA LEU A 163 -20.96 -20.97 24.89
C LEU A 163 -20.27 -20.21 23.75
N MET A 164 -20.75 -19.00 23.47
CA MET A 164 -20.16 -18.14 22.44
C MET A 164 -18.75 -17.68 22.80
N SER A 165 -18.46 -17.37 24.07
CA SER A 165 -17.11 -16.96 24.49
C SER A 165 -16.12 -18.11 24.39
N GLN A 166 -16.50 -19.33 24.76
CA GLN A 166 -15.67 -20.51 24.58
C GLN A 166 -15.46 -20.84 23.10
N PHE A 167 -16.51 -20.75 22.28
CA PHE A 167 -16.38 -20.91 20.83
C PHE A 167 -15.43 -19.86 20.23
N HIS A 168 -15.58 -18.59 20.61
CA HIS A 168 -14.67 -17.53 20.18
C HIS A 168 -13.24 -17.77 20.65
N ALA A 169 -13.04 -18.22 21.89
CA ALA A 169 -11.72 -18.57 22.41
C ALA A 169 -11.08 -19.71 21.61
N LEU A 170 -11.85 -20.75 21.29
CA LEU A 170 -11.37 -21.88 20.49
C LEU A 170 -11.05 -21.45 19.05
N VAL A 171 -11.91 -20.65 18.43
CA VAL A 171 -11.67 -20.09 17.09
C VAL A 171 -10.44 -19.17 17.08
N SER A 172 -10.19 -18.41 18.15
CA SER A 172 -8.97 -17.61 18.26
C SER A 172 -7.72 -18.44 18.55
N TYR A 173 -7.87 -19.60 19.20
CA TYR A 173 -6.78 -20.52 19.50
C TYR A 173 -6.29 -21.25 18.24
N LEU A 174 -7.18 -21.60 17.31
CA LEU A 174 -6.80 -22.33 16.08
C LEU A 174 -5.70 -21.61 15.26
N PRO A 175 -5.82 -20.31 14.89
CA PRO A 175 -4.72 -19.60 14.22
C PRO A 175 -3.45 -19.48 15.06
N GLN A 176 -3.59 -19.43 16.39
CA GLN A 176 -2.44 -19.34 17.29
C GLN A 176 -1.68 -20.67 17.34
N GLU A 177 -2.39 -21.79 17.41
CA GLU A 177 -1.84 -23.14 17.36
C GLU A 177 -1.15 -23.40 16.02
N GLU A 178 -1.78 -23.03 14.89
CA GLU A 178 -1.15 -23.10 13.56
C GLU A 178 0.14 -22.27 13.49
N GLN A 179 0.13 -21.06 14.07
CA GLN A 179 1.31 -20.20 14.12
C GLN A 179 2.42 -20.76 15.03
N GLU A 180 2.07 -21.34 16.17
CA GLU A 180 3.01 -21.99 17.08
C GLU A 180 3.60 -23.27 16.48
N GLU A 181 2.79 -24.06 15.78
CA GLU A 181 3.24 -25.24 15.03
C GLU A 181 4.20 -24.84 13.91
N GLN A 182 3.89 -23.79 13.15
CA GLN A 182 4.78 -23.26 12.11
C GLN A 182 6.13 -22.80 12.67
N LYS A 183 6.13 -22.06 13.78
CA LYS A 183 7.37 -21.64 14.48
C LYS A 183 8.16 -22.84 15.02
N SER A 184 7.46 -23.84 15.54
CA SER A 184 8.07 -25.09 16.04
C SER A 184 8.69 -25.88 14.88
N GLN A 185 8.02 -25.95 13.73
CA GLN A 185 8.51 -26.58 12.51
C GLN A 185 9.73 -25.84 11.94
N GLU A 186 9.72 -24.52 11.91
CA GLU A 186 10.86 -23.70 11.48
C GLU A 186 12.06 -23.87 12.43
N SER A 187 11.82 -23.90 13.74
CA SER A 187 12.88 -24.18 14.71
C SER A 187 13.44 -25.61 14.55
N ARG A 188 12.61 -26.58 14.16
CA ARG A 188 13.05 -27.95 13.85
C ARG A 188 13.88 -27.99 12.57
N SER A 189 13.46 -27.31 11.50
CA SER A 189 14.22 -27.26 10.25
C SER A 189 15.57 -26.58 10.42
N GLN A 190 15.63 -25.48 11.18
CA GLN A 190 16.90 -24.82 11.54
C GLN A 190 17.84 -25.75 12.31
N ARG A 191 17.32 -26.53 13.27
CA ARG A 191 18.12 -27.53 14.00
C ARG A 191 18.64 -28.64 13.10
N ILE A 192 17.81 -29.15 12.18
CA ILE A 192 18.22 -30.16 11.20
C ILE A 192 19.33 -29.61 10.31
N HIS A 193 19.14 -28.40 9.77
CA HIS A 193 20.13 -27.76 8.91
C HIS A 193 21.47 -27.55 9.63
N CYS A 194 21.45 -27.01 10.84
CA CYS A 194 22.65 -26.87 11.66
C CYS A 194 23.32 -28.23 11.94
N MET A 195 22.54 -29.27 12.21
CA MET A 195 23.07 -30.63 12.41
C MET A 195 23.74 -31.19 11.16
N GLU A 196 23.16 -30.97 9.98
CA GLU A 196 23.75 -31.35 8.68
C GLU A 196 25.08 -30.65 8.46
N GLU A 197 25.14 -29.32 8.64
CA GLU A 197 26.39 -28.55 8.52
C GLU A 197 27.49 -29.05 9.48
N LYS A 198 27.13 -29.39 10.73
CA LYS A 198 28.08 -29.97 11.68
C LYS A 198 28.50 -31.38 11.30
N SER A 199 27.59 -32.21 10.78
CA SER A 199 27.90 -33.54 10.27
C SER A 199 28.89 -33.47 9.12
N ASP A 200 28.68 -32.56 8.16
CA ASP A 200 29.59 -32.33 7.04
C ASP A 200 30.96 -31.86 7.51
N SER A 201 30.99 -30.95 8.50
CA SER A 201 32.23 -30.49 9.12
C SER A 201 33.01 -31.65 9.78
N ILE A 202 32.31 -32.56 10.48
CA ILE A 202 32.92 -33.75 11.10
C ILE A 202 33.54 -34.65 10.03
N VAL A 203 32.85 -34.87 8.90
CA VAL A 203 33.38 -35.67 7.78
C VAL A 203 34.62 -35.00 7.18
N GLN A 204 34.62 -33.67 7.01
CA GLN A 204 35.79 -32.93 6.53
C GLN A 204 36.99 -33.06 7.48
N PHE A 205 36.80 -32.89 8.79
CA PHE A 205 37.86 -33.07 9.79
C PHE A 205 38.38 -34.50 9.83
N SER A 206 37.50 -35.50 9.73
CA SER A 206 37.89 -36.92 9.65
C SER A 206 38.81 -37.16 8.44
N ASN A 207 38.47 -36.59 7.28
CA ASN A 207 39.29 -36.67 6.08
C ASN A 207 40.63 -35.94 6.23
N GLU A 208 40.67 -34.80 6.91
CA GLU A 208 41.92 -34.09 7.23
C GLU A 208 42.83 -34.90 8.14
N ILE A 209 42.29 -35.47 9.21
CA ILE A 209 43.02 -36.35 10.12
C ILE A 209 43.61 -37.52 9.33
N HIS A 210 42.83 -38.15 8.45
CA HIS A 210 43.30 -39.26 7.63
C HIS A 210 44.44 -38.84 6.68
N ARG A 211 44.33 -37.68 6.02
CA ARG A 211 45.38 -37.12 5.16
C ARG A 211 46.68 -36.84 5.94
N LEU A 212 46.57 -36.24 7.13
CA LEU A 212 47.71 -35.96 8.00
C LEU A 212 48.35 -37.24 8.52
N TYR A 213 47.55 -38.23 8.89
CA TYR A 213 48.02 -39.55 9.31
C TYR A 213 48.84 -40.25 8.21
N ILE A 214 48.34 -40.28 6.98
CA ILE A 214 49.09 -40.83 5.83
C ILE A 214 50.42 -40.10 5.63
N ARG A 215 50.44 -38.77 5.73
CA ARG A 215 51.67 -37.98 5.59
C ARG A 215 52.68 -38.28 6.69
N LEU A 216 52.22 -38.44 7.93
CA LEU A 216 53.03 -38.82 9.07
C LEU A 216 53.63 -40.22 8.90
N GLU A 217 52.85 -41.19 8.45
CA GLU A 217 53.35 -42.55 8.18
C GLU A 217 54.37 -42.57 7.03
N LYS A 218 54.15 -41.79 5.96
CA LYS A 218 55.16 -41.60 4.90
C LYS A 218 56.45 -40.99 5.43
N ALA A 219 56.37 -39.98 6.30
CA ALA A 219 57.54 -39.35 6.91
C ALA A 219 58.29 -40.31 7.85
N LYS A 220 57.56 -41.08 8.67
CA LYS A 220 58.14 -42.13 9.52
C LYS A 220 58.85 -43.21 8.69
N LYS A 221 58.26 -43.63 7.58
CA LYS A 221 58.90 -44.60 6.66
C LYS A 221 60.22 -44.05 6.12
N LYS A 222 60.23 -42.82 5.60
CA LYS A 222 61.45 -42.16 5.12
C LYS A 222 62.51 -42.02 6.22
N ARG A 223 62.10 -41.66 7.45
CA ARG A 223 63.01 -41.60 8.60
C ARG A 223 63.67 -42.94 8.86
N ARG A 224 62.89 -44.04 8.88
CA ARG A 224 63.42 -45.40 9.05
C ARG A 224 64.38 -45.80 7.93
N GLU A 225 64.09 -45.44 6.69
CA GLU A 225 65.00 -45.67 5.55
C GLU A 225 66.33 -44.94 5.72
N TRP A 226 66.31 -43.67 6.15
CA TRP A 226 67.52 -42.90 6.42
C TRP A 226 68.30 -43.41 7.63
N GLU A 227 67.61 -43.81 8.69
CA GLU A 227 68.22 -44.41 9.88
C GLU A 227 68.95 -45.71 9.54
N LEU A 228 68.35 -46.56 8.69
CA LEU A 228 69.02 -47.77 8.21
C LEU A 228 70.29 -47.44 7.41
N ARG A 229 70.22 -46.47 6.49
CA ARG A 229 71.39 -46.02 5.71
C ARG A 229 72.48 -45.43 6.59
N TRP A 230 72.10 -44.60 7.57
CA TRP A 230 73.02 -44.01 8.53
C TRP A 230 73.72 -45.08 9.36
N ASN A 231 72.97 -46.05 9.89
CA ASN A 231 73.51 -47.17 10.64
C ASN A 231 74.47 -48.03 9.80
N GLN A 232 74.19 -48.23 8.51
CA GLN A 232 75.10 -48.90 7.59
C GLN A 232 76.40 -48.11 7.40
N MET A 233 76.31 -46.81 7.10
CA MET A 233 77.49 -45.94 6.97
C MET A 233 78.32 -45.91 8.26
N LEU A 234 77.65 -45.81 9.41
CA LEU A 234 78.31 -45.80 10.72
C LEU A 234 79.03 -47.13 10.97
N LYS A 235 78.41 -48.28 10.71
CA LYS A 235 79.07 -49.60 10.81
C LYS A 235 80.28 -49.71 9.89
N THR A 236 80.19 -49.20 8.66
CA THR A 236 81.33 -49.17 7.73
C THR A 236 82.44 -48.27 8.25
N ALA A 237 82.09 -47.09 8.79
CA ALA A 237 83.05 -46.15 9.36
C ALA A 237 83.73 -46.73 10.61
N THR A 238 82.99 -47.35 11.53
CA THR A 238 83.57 -47.99 12.73
C THR A 238 84.47 -49.16 12.36
N ARG A 239 84.08 -49.99 11.38
CA ARG A 239 84.94 -51.08 10.88
C ARG A 239 86.24 -50.53 10.28
N LYS A 240 86.16 -49.49 9.44
CA LYS A 240 87.35 -48.83 8.88
C LYS A 240 88.23 -48.20 9.97
N ASN A 241 87.61 -47.56 10.96
CA ASN A 241 88.33 -46.94 12.07
C ASN A 241 89.03 -48.00 12.95
N LEU A 242 88.37 -49.12 13.20
CA LEU A 242 88.97 -50.27 13.91
C LEU A 242 90.15 -50.83 13.12
N LEU A 243 89.99 -51.09 11.81
CA LEU A 243 91.06 -51.57 10.94
C LEU A 243 92.25 -50.61 10.94
N LEU A 244 92.00 -49.30 10.81
CA LEU A 244 93.02 -48.28 10.92
C LEU A 244 93.73 -48.35 12.28
N GLY A 245 92.98 -48.46 13.37
CA GLY A 245 93.53 -48.65 14.72
C GLY A 245 94.40 -49.91 14.85
N THR A 246 93.96 -51.04 14.31
CA THR A 246 94.72 -52.30 14.34
C THR A 246 95.99 -52.23 13.50
N ILE A 247 95.94 -51.59 12.32
CA ILE A 247 97.11 -51.38 11.47
C ILE A 247 98.11 -50.49 12.21
N LYS A 248 97.66 -49.37 12.79
CA LYS A 248 98.51 -48.49 13.61
C LYS A 248 99.17 -49.24 14.76
N ALA A 249 98.43 -50.07 15.48
CA ALA A 249 98.95 -50.87 16.59
C ALA A 249 100.00 -51.90 16.12
N ALA A 250 99.73 -52.62 15.02
CA ALA A 250 100.67 -53.60 14.46
C ALA A 250 101.96 -52.94 13.94
N VAL A 251 101.87 -51.79 13.27
CA VAL A 251 103.05 -51.02 12.84
C VAL A 251 103.89 -50.63 14.06
N ARG A 252 103.24 -50.11 15.12
CA ARG A 252 103.95 -49.73 16.34
C ARG A 252 104.63 -50.93 17.02
N ASP A 253 103.98 -52.08 17.06
CA ASP A 253 104.53 -53.31 17.63
C ASP A 253 105.77 -53.78 16.86
N ILE A 254 105.70 -53.83 15.52
CA ILE A 254 106.85 -54.19 14.67
C ILE A 254 107.98 -53.17 14.83
N PHE A 255 107.68 -51.88 14.82
CA PHE A 255 108.66 -50.82 15.06
C PHE A 255 109.37 -50.98 16.42
N GLN A 256 108.63 -51.34 17.47
CA GLN A 256 109.19 -51.61 18.78
C GLN A 256 110.11 -52.84 18.76
N THR A 257 109.75 -53.90 18.03
CA THR A 257 110.63 -55.07 17.86
C THR A 257 111.93 -54.72 17.14
N VAL A 258 111.87 -53.95 16.06
CA VAL A 258 113.05 -53.39 15.35
C VAL A 258 113.96 -52.61 16.30
N ILE A 259 113.38 -51.69 17.09
CA ILE A 259 114.13 -50.90 18.08
C ILE A 259 114.81 -51.83 19.10
N SER A 260 114.08 -52.82 19.62
CA SER A 260 114.63 -53.77 20.61
C SER A 260 115.73 -54.70 20.06
N GLN A 261 115.76 -54.95 18.75
CA GLN A 261 116.85 -55.69 18.08
C GLN A 261 118.12 -54.85 17.89
N GLY A 262 118.07 -53.56 18.26
CA GLY A 262 119.22 -52.66 18.22
C GLY A 262 119.48 -52.01 16.87
N LEU A 263 118.54 -52.10 15.92
CA LEU A 263 118.67 -51.54 14.56
C LEU A 263 118.10 -50.11 14.42
N GLY A 264 117.30 -49.63 15.38
CA GLY A 264 116.60 -48.34 15.29
C GLY A 264 116.97 -47.31 16.37
N SER A 265 116.89 -46.02 16.02
CA SER A 265 117.01 -44.90 16.95
C SER A 265 115.64 -44.48 17.50
N ASN A 266 115.53 -44.25 18.82
CA ASN A 266 114.29 -43.86 19.52
C ASN A 266 113.76 -42.45 19.19
N SER A 267 114.15 -41.82 18.06
CA SER A 267 113.85 -40.42 17.79
C SER A 267 112.54 -40.16 17.03
N VAL A 268 111.77 -41.18 16.67
CA VAL A 268 110.50 -41.01 15.92
C VAL A 268 109.32 -40.78 16.88
N GLY A 269 108.48 -39.80 16.54
CA GLY A 269 107.28 -39.47 17.32
C GLY A 269 106.26 -40.62 17.33
N GLU A 270 105.61 -40.82 18.47
CA GLU A 270 104.71 -41.97 18.72
C GLU A 270 103.50 -42.03 17.75
N ASP A 271 103.14 -40.92 17.11
CA ASP A 271 102.00 -40.76 16.20
C ASP A 271 102.36 -40.75 14.71
N ASP A 272 103.64 -40.69 14.32
CA ASP A 272 104.03 -40.68 12.90
C ASP A 272 104.22 -42.10 12.34
N ILE A 273 103.08 -42.75 12.06
CA ILE A 273 103.04 -44.12 11.52
C ILE A 273 103.77 -44.22 10.17
N VAL A 274 103.83 -43.13 9.40
CA VAL A 274 104.49 -43.13 8.08
C VAL A 274 106.00 -43.28 8.27
N GLU A 275 106.59 -42.53 9.20
CA GLU A 275 108.02 -42.63 9.50
C GLU A 275 108.38 -43.99 10.13
N GLN A 276 107.52 -44.54 11.00
CA GLN A 276 107.69 -45.89 11.56
C GLN A 276 107.70 -46.97 10.46
N LEU A 277 106.79 -46.88 9.49
CA LEU A 277 106.75 -47.80 8.35
C LEU A 277 108.00 -47.71 7.48
N GLU A 278 108.54 -46.50 7.26
CA GLU A 278 109.78 -46.32 6.48
C GLU A 278 111.01 -46.93 7.15
N ILE A 279 111.10 -46.90 8.49
CA ILE A 279 112.17 -47.58 9.22
C ILE A 279 112.01 -49.09 9.10
N ILE A 280 110.82 -49.62 9.39
CA ILE A 280 110.53 -51.06 9.25
C ILE A 280 110.85 -51.56 7.84
N ARG A 281 110.51 -50.77 6.81
CA ARG A 281 110.81 -51.10 5.41
C ARG A 281 112.32 -51.27 5.20
N LYS A 282 113.15 -50.37 5.73
CA LYS A 282 114.62 -50.46 5.61
C LYS A 282 115.17 -51.70 6.31
N ASP A 283 114.68 -52.01 7.52
CA ASP A 283 115.16 -53.19 8.24
C ASP A 283 114.77 -54.49 7.52
N ILE A 284 113.58 -54.56 6.92
CA ILE A 284 113.17 -55.70 6.09
C ILE A 284 114.07 -55.82 4.85
N GLU A 285 114.38 -54.71 4.18
CA GLU A 285 115.32 -54.68 3.04
C GLU A 285 116.70 -55.19 3.46
N ASP A 286 117.23 -54.69 4.59
CA ASP A 286 118.53 -55.12 5.13
C ASP A 286 118.55 -56.62 5.49
N LEU A 287 117.49 -57.11 6.13
CA LEU A 287 117.36 -58.55 6.46
C LEU A 287 117.24 -59.41 5.21
N THR A 288 116.53 -58.94 4.18
CA THR A 288 116.38 -59.65 2.90
C THR A 288 117.72 -59.71 2.17
N ASP A 289 118.46 -58.61 2.14
CA ASP A 289 119.81 -58.54 1.57
C ASP A 289 120.79 -59.45 2.31
N ILE A 290 120.68 -59.58 3.64
CA ILE A 290 121.47 -60.52 4.44
C ILE A 290 121.09 -61.97 4.13
N TRP A 291 119.79 -62.27 4.01
CA TRP A 291 119.30 -63.61 3.67
C TRP A 291 119.72 -64.04 2.28
N GLU A 292 119.64 -63.17 1.28
CA GLU A 292 120.13 -63.47 -0.08
C GLU A 292 121.64 -63.78 -0.06
N LYS A 293 122.42 -63.05 0.74
CA LYS A 293 123.86 -63.36 0.92
C LYS A 293 124.10 -64.69 1.63
N LEU A 294 123.23 -65.07 2.58
CA LEU A 294 123.34 -66.34 3.29
C LEU A 294 122.90 -67.52 2.44
N SER A 295 121.84 -67.41 1.64
CA SER A 295 121.41 -68.48 0.73
C SER A 295 122.45 -68.73 -0.36
N LEU A 296 123.09 -67.67 -0.86
CA LEU A 296 124.29 -67.76 -1.72
C LEU A 296 125.46 -68.50 -1.05
N ASN A 297 125.57 -68.43 0.28
CA ASN A 297 126.59 -69.16 1.04
C ASN A 297 126.15 -70.58 1.44
N GLU A 298 124.86 -70.85 1.55
CA GLU A 298 124.32 -72.14 2.00
C GLU A 298 124.43 -73.22 0.90
N GLU A 299 124.51 -72.81 -0.38
CA GLU A 299 124.92 -73.72 -1.48
C GLU A 299 126.38 -74.22 -1.36
N LEU A 300 127.20 -73.66 -0.46
CA LEU A 300 128.61 -74.05 -0.26
C LEU A 300 128.87 -74.94 0.98
N MET A 301 127.88 -75.30 1.80
CA MET A 301 128.10 -76.12 3.00
C MET A 301 127.29 -77.43 2.97
N GLU A 302 128.02 -78.54 2.76
CA GLU A 302 127.50 -79.92 2.82
C GLU A 302 126.89 -80.29 4.21
N PRO A 303 125.90 -81.19 4.24
CA PRO A 303 124.93 -81.30 5.32
C PRO A 303 125.44 -82.12 6.51
N ILE A 304 125.36 -81.53 7.70
CA ILE A 304 125.55 -82.23 8.96
C ILE A 304 124.38 -83.20 9.17
N ARG A 305 124.71 -84.48 9.14
CA ARG A 305 123.82 -85.62 9.30
C ARG A 305 123.45 -85.84 10.77
N ALA A 306 122.15 -85.71 11.05
CA ALA A 306 121.35 -86.38 12.09
C ALA A 306 121.66 -86.03 13.58
N PRO A 307 120.62 -85.99 14.45
CA PRO A 307 120.00 -87.22 14.90
C PRO A 307 118.47 -87.22 14.82
N LEU A 308 117.95 -88.30 14.22
CA LEU A 308 116.59 -88.78 14.42
C LEU A 308 116.39 -89.13 15.90
N LEU A 309 115.40 -88.53 16.56
CA LEU A 309 114.75 -89.11 17.72
C LEU A 309 113.22 -89.03 17.56
N PRO A 310 112.51 -90.04 18.07
CA PRO A 310 111.33 -90.60 17.41
C PRO A 310 110.01 -90.05 17.92
N THR A 311 109.02 -90.29 17.05
CA THR A 311 107.57 -90.26 17.27
C THR A 311 107.17 -90.66 18.68
N ASP A 312 106.70 -89.69 19.47
CA ASP A 312 105.82 -89.97 20.59
C ASP A 312 104.38 -89.67 20.19
N LYS A 313 103.58 -90.74 20.19
CA LYS A 313 102.14 -90.73 20.04
C LYS A 313 101.55 -90.46 21.41
N THR A 314 100.75 -89.41 21.56
CA THR A 314 99.60 -89.35 22.47
C THR A 314 98.81 -88.09 22.11
N LEU A 315 97.74 -88.21 21.32
CA LEU A 315 96.36 -88.34 21.81
C LEU A 315 95.93 -87.14 22.67
N GLY A 316 95.16 -86.25 22.03
CA GLY A 316 94.49 -85.12 22.67
C GLY A 316 93.43 -84.53 21.75
N HIS A 317 92.51 -85.34 21.23
CA HIS A 317 91.13 -84.87 21.03
C HIS A 317 90.43 -85.01 22.39
N PRO A 318 89.48 -84.14 22.76
CA PRO A 318 88.13 -84.28 22.20
C PRO A 318 87.39 -82.90 22.15
N PRO A 319 86.05 -82.76 22.30
CA PRO A 319 85.21 -82.16 21.26
C PRO A 319 84.26 -81.07 21.80
N SER A 320 83.26 -80.73 20.98
CA SER A 320 81.96 -80.12 21.34
C SER A 320 81.90 -78.60 21.45
N GLN A 321 81.39 -77.97 20.38
CA GLN A 321 80.02 -77.42 20.37
C GLN A 321 79.51 -77.28 18.93
#